data_AF-A0A139RBJ1-F1
#
_entry.id   AF-A0A139RBJ1-F1
#
_cell.length_a   1.000
_cell.length_b   1.000
_cell.length_c   1.000
_cell.angle_alpha   90.00
_cell.angle_beta   90.00
_cell.angle_gamma   90.00
#
_symmetry.space_group_name_H-M   'P 1'
#
loop_
_entity.id
_entity.type
_entity.pdbx_description
1 polymer ?
#
loop_
_entity_poly.entity_id
_entity_poly.type
_entity_poly.pdbx_seq_one_letter_code
_entity_poly.pdbx_strand_id
1 'polypeptide(L)' 'MSIDSKVLVILEEGNEFAALSARNLPNVKVATATTASVLDIANSDKLLVTQAAISKIEEVLA' A
#
# COMPACT_ATOMS: atom_id res chain seq x y z
N MET A 1 12.60 1.24 13.73
CA MET A 1 12.59 0.62 12.40
C MET A 1 12.78 1.74 11.38
N SER A 2 13.96 1.87 10.77
CA SER A 2 14.17 2.83 9.69
C SER A 2 13.67 2.25 8.37
N ILE A 3 12.91 3.06 7.63
CA ILE A 3 12.42 2.73 6.28
C ILE A 3 13.21 3.60 5.32
N ASP A 4 14.32 3.05 4.83
CA ASP A 4 15.18 3.69 3.83
C ASP A 4 14.99 3.06 2.42
N SER A 5 14.09 2.07 2.33
CA SER A 5 13.83 1.18 1.17
C SER A 5 12.54 1.56 0.44
N LYS A 6 12.28 0.98 -0.74
CA LYS A 6 11.01 1.18 -1.45
C LYS A 6 9.86 0.54 -0.67
N VAL A 7 8.80 1.30 -0.40
CA VAL A 7 7.65 0.82 0.37
C VAL A 7 6.38 0.91 -0.45
N LEU A 8 5.61 -0.18 -0.45
CA LEU A 8 4.23 -0.19 -0.90
C LEU A 8 3.31 -0.01 0.31
N VAL A 9 2.56 1.08 0.32
CA VAL A 9 1.52 1.37 1.32
C VAL A 9 0.17 1.05 0.71
N ILE A 10 -0.52 0.06 1.27
CA ILE A 10 -1.86 -0.33 0.84
C ILE A 10 -2.88 0.20 1.84
N LEU A 11 -3.74 1.10 1.36
CA LEU A 11 -4.77 1.77 2.15
C LEU A 11 -6.17 1.27 1.80
N GLU A 12 -7.12 1.48 2.71
CA GLU A 12 -8.53 1.39 2.37
C GLU A 12 -8.97 2.54 1.45
N GLU A 13 -9.99 2.29 0.63
CA GLU A 13 -10.66 3.34 -0.15
C GLU A 13 -11.26 4.41 0.78
N GLY A 14 -10.98 5.67 0.49
CA GLY A 14 -11.46 6.82 1.26
C GLY A 14 -10.43 7.44 2.21
N ASN A 15 -9.25 6.84 2.39
CA ASN A 15 -8.19 7.40 3.24
C ASN A 15 -7.30 8.42 2.47
N GLU A 16 -7.91 9.53 2.07
CA GLU A 16 -7.27 10.57 1.23
C GLU A 16 -6.11 11.26 1.94
N PHE A 17 -6.21 11.51 3.24
CA PHE A 17 -5.15 12.18 4.00
C PHE A 17 -3.87 11.36 4.05
N ALA A 18 -3.98 10.04 4.26
CA ALA A 18 -2.84 9.14 4.24
C ALA A 18 -2.24 9.04 2.83
N ALA A 19 -3.08 8.97 1.80
CA ALA A 19 -2.63 8.93 0.40
C ALA A 19 -1.88 10.22 -0.01
N LEU A 20 -2.42 11.39 0.34
CA LEU A 20 -1.80 12.69 0.07
C LEU A 20 -0.47 12.86 0.81
N SER A 21 -0.40 12.40 2.06
CA SER A 21 0.83 12.47 2.88
C SER A 21 1.91 11.53 2.36
N ALA A 22 1.55 10.29 2.01
CA ALA A 22 2.48 9.29 1.53
C ALA A 22 3.04 9.61 0.14
N ARG A 23 2.30 10.32 -0.71
CA ARG A 23 2.78 10.80 -2.03
C ARG A 23 3.95 11.79 -1.94
N ASN A 24 4.14 12.45 -0.80
CA ASN A 24 5.26 13.38 -0.60
C ASN A 24 6.61 12.66 -0.44
N LEU A 25 6.62 11.34 -0.27
CA LEU A 25 7.83 10.55 -0.05
C LEU A 25 8.27 9.88 -1.36
N PRO A 26 9.52 10.10 -1.83
CA PRO A 26 9.98 9.60 -3.12
C PRO A 26 10.09 8.07 -3.21
N ASN A 27 10.25 7.41 -2.06
CA ASN A 27 10.43 5.95 -1.98
C ASN A 27 9.12 5.21 -1.64
N VAL A 28 7.99 5.92 -1.58
CA VAL A 28 6.70 5.35 -1.17
C VAL A 28 5.74 5.33 -2.34
N LYS A 29 5.19 4.15 -2.63
CA LYS A 29 4.08 3.98 -3.55
C LYS A 29 2.82 3.72 -2.74
N VAL A 30 1.74 4.42 -3.07
CA VAL A 30 0.42 4.21 -2.46
C VAL A 30 -0.44 3.43 -3.44
N ALA A 31 -1.08 2.37 -2.95
CA ALA A 31 -2.09 1.62 -3.68
C ALA A 31 -3.30 1.35 -2.78
N THR A 32 -4.41 0.99 -3.37
CA THR A 32 -5.58 0.46 -2.66
C THR A 32 -5.66 -1.05 -2.81
N ALA A 33 -6.45 -1.72 -1.97
CA ALA A 33 -6.70 -3.17 -2.10
C ALA A 33 -7.14 -3.59 -3.52
N THR A 34 -7.85 -2.71 -4.24
CA THR A 34 -8.34 -2.92 -5.60
C THR A 34 -7.33 -2.60 -6.71
N THR A 35 -6.32 -1.78 -6.43
CA THR A 35 -5.34 -1.30 -7.44
C THR A 35 -3.93 -1.87 -7.23
N ALA A 36 -3.69 -2.57 -6.12
CA ALA A 36 -2.43 -3.24 -5.86
C ALA A 36 -2.22 -4.39 -6.85
N SER A 37 -1.13 -4.34 -7.61
CA SER A 37 -0.75 -5.40 -8.55
C SER A 37 0.39 -6.27 -7.99
N VAL A 38 0.52 -7.50 -8.50
CA VAL A 38 1.64 -8.40 -8.15
C VAL A 38 3.00 -7.76 -8.44
N LEU A 39 3.09 -6.94 -9.49
CA LEU A 39 4.30 -6.19 -9.84
C LEU A 39 4.69 -5.19 -8.76
N ASP A 40 3.71 -4.52 -8.15
CA ASP A 40 3.96 -3.53 -7.10
C ASP A 40 4.49 -4.18 -5.84
N ILE A 41 3.96 -5.36 -5.50
CA ILE A 41 4.41 -6.17 -4.37
C ILE A 41 5.87 -6.61 -4.60
N ALA A 42 6.17 -7.16 -5.77
CA ALA A 42 7.51 -7.64 -6.12
C ALA A 42 8.56 -6.53 -6.24
N ASN A 43 8.16 -5.32 -6.62
CA ASN A 43 9.05 -4.15 -6.76
C ASN A 43 9.23 -3.36 -5.44
N SER A 44 8.52 -3.75 -4.38
CA SER A 44 8.62 -3.11 -3.06
C SER A 44 9.46 -3.96 -2.12
N ASP A 45 10.35 -3.32 -1.37
CA ASP A 45 11.19 -3.98 -0.36
C ASP A 45 10.43 -4.18 0.96
N LYS A 46 9.45 -3.31 1.23
CA LYS A 46 8.61 -3.36 2.42
C LYS A 46 7.16 -3.10 2.06
N LEU A 47 6.26 -3.79 2.76
CA LEU A 47 4.82 -3.66 2.63
C LEU A 47 4.23 -3.12 3.93
N LEU A 48 3.41 -2.09 3.83
CA LEU A 48 2.64 -1.53 4.94
C LEU A 48 1.17 -1.53 4.55
N VAL A 49 0.37 -2.37 5.20
CA VAL A 49 -1.02 -2.63 4.82
C VAL A 49 -1.92 -2.39 6.01
N THR A 50 -3.04 -1.69 5.82
CA THR A 50 -4.04 -1.55 6.89
C THR A 50 -4.83 -2.84 7.06
N GLN A 51 -5.31 -3.10 8.29
CA GLN A 51 -6.10 -4.32 8.55
C GLN A 51 -7.35 -4.40 7.66
N ALA A 52 -8.02 -3.26 7.43
CA ALA A 52 -9.18 -3.21 6.55
C ALA A 52 -8.82 -3.49 5.07
N ALA A 53 -7.62 -3.10 4.64
CA ALA A 53 -7.15 -3.41 3.29
C ALA A 53 -6.81 -4.90 3.12
N ILE A 54 -6.29 -5.57 4.16
CA ILE A 54 -6.06 -7.03 4.14
C ILE A 54 -7.38 -7.78 3.93
N SER A 55 -8.43 -7.45 4.68
CA SER A 55 -9.72 -8.14 4.55
C SER A 55 -10.32 -8.01 3.14
N LYS A 56 -10.20 -6.82 2.52
CA LYS A 56 -10.64 -6.61 1.13
C LYS A 56 -9.82 -7.41 0.11
N ILE A 57 -8.51 -7.56 0.33
CA ILE A 57 -7.66 -8.38 -0.55
C ILE A 57 -8.06 -9.85 -0.46
N GLU A 58 -8.34 -10.34 0.75
CA GLU A 58 -8.82 -11.71 0.96
C GLU A 58 -10.18 -11.94 0.29
N GLU A 59 -11.11 -10.98 0.33
CA GLU A 59 -12.40 -11.07 -0.36
C GLU A 59 -12.31 -11.13 -1.89
N VAL A 60 -11.30 -10.48 -2.50
CA VAL A 60 -11.13 -10.46 -3.96
C VAL A 60 -10.39 -11.70 -4.48
N LEU A 61 -9.58 -12.33 -3.62
CA LEU A 61 -8.75 -13.50 -3.97
C LEU A 61 -9.36 -14.84 -3.53
N ALA A 62 -10.32 -14.84 -2.60
CA ALA A 62 -11.09 -16.01 -2.18
C ALA A 62 -12.19 -16.37 -3.20
#